data_AF-A0A356QBR2-F1
#
_entry.id   AF-A0A356QBR2-F1
#
_cell.length_a   1.000
_cell.length_b   1.000
_cell.length_c   1.000
_cell.angle_alpha   90.00
_cell.angle_beta   90.00
_cell.angle_gamma   90.00
#
_symmetry.space_group_name_H-M   'P 1'
#
loop_
_entity.id
_entity.type
_entity.pdbx_description
1 polymer ?
#
loop_
_entity_poly.entity_id
_entity_poly.type
_entity_poly.pdbx_seq_one_letter_code
_entity_poly.pdbx_strand_id
1 'polypeptide(L)'
;MADLLWYQYVLIGLIFAWSGFVRTSLGFGGAVLALPFLLLVVNEPLVFLPIIAIHLLIFSSWIAWNGHRQLQQAGSSAAVQSNIDWGYLGKALKIMIV
;
A
#
# COMPACT_ATOMS: atom_id res chain seq x y z
N MET A 1 18.96 -4.74 -18.10
CA MET A 1 18.31 -3.60 -17.42
C MET A 1 17.30 -3.09 -18.42
N ALA A 2 16.02 -2.99 -18.07
CA ALA A 2 15.04 -2.49 -19.02
C ALA A 2 15.40 -1.03 -19.34
N ASP A 3 15.78 -0.76 -20.59
CA ASP A 3 16.06 0.60 -21.07
C ASP A 3 14.72 1.31 -21.28
N LEU A 4 14.09 1.72 -20.18
CA LEU A 4 12.87 2.51 -20.26
C LEU A 4 13.20 3.90 -20.81
N LEU A 5 12.42 4.32 -21.80
CA LEU A 5 12.50 5.67 -22.32
C LEU A 5 12.07 6.67 -21.25
N TRP A 6 12.66 7.86 -21.25
CA TRP A 6 12.36 8.92 -20.27
C TRP A 6 10.86 9.20 -20.10
N TYR A 7 10.09 9.14 -21.20
CA TYR A 7 8.64 9.36 -21.19
C TYR A 7 7.89 8.26 -20.44
N GLN A 8 8.38 7.01 -20.49
CA GLN A 8 7.79 5.90 -19.75
C GLN A 8 7.95 6.11 -18.25
N TYR A 9 9.10 6.58 -17.78
CA TYR A 9 9.29 6.93 -16.36
C TYR A 9 8.32 8.01 -15.88
N VAL A 10 8.09 9.05 -16.70
CA VAL A 10 7.14 10.13 -16.38
C VAL A 10 5.71 9.59 -16.30
N LEU A 11 5.29 8.78 -17.28
CA LEU A 11 3.97 8.14 -17.30
C LEU A 11 3.77 7.21 -16.10
N ILE A 12 4.76 6.38 -15.78
CA ILE A 12 4.74 5.47 -14.62
C ILE A 12 4.60 6.28 -13.33
N GLY A 13 5.40 7.35 -13.16
CA GLY A 13 5.33 8.23 -12.00
C GLY A 13 3.97 8.91 -11.85
N LEU A 14 3.37 9.36 -12.96
CA LEU A 14 2.06 10.00 -12.97
C LEU A 14 0.94 9.00 -12.62
N ILE A 15 0.93 7.82 -13.22
CA ILE A 15 -0.02 6.74 -12.91
C ILE A 15 0.13 6.31 -11.46
N PHE A 16 1.37 6.23 -10.96
CA PHE A 16 1.66 5.88 -9.57
C PHE A 16 1.19 6.95 -8.58
N ALA A 17 1.42 8.23 -8.85
CA ALA A 17 0.91 9.32 -8.04
C ALA A 17 -0.63 9.37 -8.05
N TRP A 18 -1.25 9.17 -9.21
CA TRP A 18 -2.70 9.08 -9.36
C TRP A 18 -3.28 7.87 -8.61
N SER A 19 -2.63 6.71 -8.69
CA SER A 19 -2.97 5.51 -7.91
C SER A 19 -2.97 5.79 -6.40
N GLY A 20 -1.97 6.53 -5.92
CA GLY A 20 -1.87 6.99 -4.54
C GLY A 20 -2.99 7.97 -4.13
N PHE A 21 -3.52 8.77 -5.07
CA PHE A 21 -4.63 9.68 -4.83
C PHE A 21 -6.00 8.97 -4.78
N VAL A 22 -6.25 8.05 -5.72
CA VAL A 22 -7.45 7.19 -5.73
C VAL A 22 -7.55 6.35 -4.43
N ARG A 23 -6.42 6.18 -3.75
CA ARG A 23 -6.20 5.39 -2.54
C ARG A 23 -6.57 6.10 -1.23
N THR A 24 -7.44 7.10 -1.23
CA THR A 24 -8.24 7.40 -0.02
C THR A 24 -9.13 6.22 0.43
N SER A 25 -9.20 5.12 -0.34
CA SER A 25 -9.68 3.80 0.11
C SER A 25 -8.63 2.68 -0.04
N LEU A 26 -7.87 2.43 1.03
CA LEU A 26 -7.35 1.11 1.45
C LEU A 26 -6.23 0.40 0.64
N GLY A 27 -5.40 1.11 -0.11
CA GLY A 27 -4.07 0.61 -0.55
C GLY A 27 -4.02 -0.44 -1.65
N PHE A 28 -4.93 -1.41 -1.62
CA PHE A 28 -4.97 -2.51 -2.57
C PHE A 28 -5.70 -2.11 -3.86
N GLY A 29 -6.79 -1.34 -3.74
CA GLY A 29 -7.62 -0.94 -4.89
C GLY A 29 -6.88 -0.06 -5.90
N GLY A 30 -6.07 0.91 -5.42
CA GLY A 30 -5.29 1.78 -6.31
C GLY A 30 -4.24 1.01 -7.12
N ALA A 31 -3.59 0.00 -6.53
CA ALA A 31 -2.58 -0.81 -7.21
C ALA A 31 -3.19 -1.73 -8.27
N VAL A 32 -4.35 -2.34 -7.98
CA VAL A 32 -5.08 -3.19 -8.94
C VAL A 32 -5.58 -2.37 -10.13
N LEU A 33 -6.06 -1.15 -9.89
CA LEU A 33 -6.52 -0.26 -10.97
C LEU A 33 -5.37 0.35 -11.76
N ALA A 34 -4.20 0.57 -11.15
CA ALA A 34 -3.02 1.11 -11.82
C ALA A 34 -2.31 0.10 -12.71
N LEU A 35 -2.34 -1.20 -12.34
CA LEU A 35 -1.72 -2.27 -13.11
C LEU A 35 -2.09 -2.29 -14.61
N PRO A 36 -3.37 -2.26 -15.01
CA PRO A 36 -3.73 -2.25 -16.43
C PRO A 36 -3.17 -1.02 -17.16
N PHE A 37 -3.15 0.17 -16.53
CA PHE A 37 -2.56 1.37 -17.15
C PHE A 37 -1.03 1.29 -17.25
N LEU A 38 -0.35 0.71 -16.27
CA LEU A 38 1.09 0.49 -16.34
C LEU A 38 1.47 -0.50 -17.43
N LEU A 39 0.67 -1.56 -17.62
CA LEU A 39 0.86 -2.56 -18.67
C LEU A 39 0.62 -2.01 -20.09
N LEU A 40 -0.16 -0.93 -20.23
CA LEU A 40 -0.29 -0.20 -21.50
C LEU A 40 0.97 0.62 -21.83
N VAL A 41 1.74 1.05 -20.83
CA VAL A 41 2.99 1.82 -21.02
C VAL A 41 4.17 0.88 -21.25
N VAL A 42 4.33 -0.13 -20.39
CA VAL A 42 5.35 -1.18 -20.52
C VAL A 42 4.70 -2.52 -20.22
N ASN A 43 4.76 -3.47 -21.16
CA ASN A 43 4.15 -4.78 -20.98
C ASN A 43 5.02 -5.74 -20.15
N GLU A 44 5.68 -5.24 -19.10
CA GLU A 44 6.57 -6.02 -18.24
C GLU A 44 6.13 -5.92 -16.77
N PRO A 45 5.20 -6.78 -16.31
CA PRO A 45 4.66 -6.71 -14.94
C PRO A 45 5.73 -6.88 -13.85
N LEU A 46 6.81 -7.60 -14.14
CA LEU A 46 7.93 -7.82 -13.22
C LEU A 46 8.64 -6.51 -12.81
N VAL A 47 8.61 -5.48 -13.67
CA VAL A 47 9.20 -4.17 -13.36
C VAL A 47 8.38 -3.42 -12.31
N PHE A 48 7.05 -3.58 -12.34
CA PHE A 48 6.14 -2.87 -11.45
C PHE A 48 5.92 -3.56 -10.11
N LEU A 49 6.01 -4.89 -10.08
CA LEU A 49 5.76 -5.70 -8.89
C LEU A 49 6.56 -5.26 -7.65
N PRO A 50 7.90 -5.05 -7.70
CA PRO A 50 8.65 -4.58 -6.53
C PRO A 50 8.30 -3.14 -6.12
N ILE A 51 8.02 -2.26 -7.10
CA ILE A 51 7.64 -0.85 -6.84
C ILE A 51 6.29 -0.81 -6.11
N ILE A 52 5.32 -1.58 -6.59
CA ILE A 52 4.00 -1.71 -5.96
C ILE A 52 4.11 -2.35 -4.57
N ALA A 53 4.94 -3.39 -4.41
CA ALA A 53 5.16 -4.03 -3.11
C ALA A 53 5.70 -3.05 -2.07
N ILE A 54 6.74 -2.28 -2.41
CA ILE A 54 7.31 -1.25 -1.52
C ILE A 54 6.26 -0.19 -1.18
N HIS A 55 5.48 0.26 -2.16
CA HIS A 55 4.38 1.20 -1.94
C HIS A 55 3.34 0.62 -0.97
N LEU A 56 2.91 -0.62 -1.16
CA LEU A 56 1.96 -1.29 -0.26
C LEU A 56 2.52 -1.37 1.16
N LEU A 57 3.79 -1.73 1.33
CA LEU A 57 4.45 -1.83 2.63
C LEU A 57 4.53 -0.48 3.34
N ILE A 58 5.03 0.57 2.68
CA ILE A 58 5.19 1.90 3.28
C ILE A 58 3.84 2.41 3.78
N PHE A 59 2.82 2.36 2.94
CA PHE A 59 1.54 2.92 3.32
C PHE A 59 0.75 2.01 4.27
N SER A 60 0.88 0.69 4.17
CA SER A 60 0.32 -0.24 5.17
C SER A 60 0.94 0.04 6.55
N SER A 61 2.26 0.20 6.61
CA SER A 61 2.98 0.57 7.82
C SER A 61 2.57 1.95 8.35
N TRP A 62 2.43 2.95 7.47
CA TRP A 62 1.96 4.30 7.84
C TRP A 62 0.57 4.27 8.47
N ILE A 63 -0.37 3.53 7.89
CA ILE A 63 -1.74 3.39 8.41
C ILE A 63 -1.73 2.68 9.76
N ALA A 64 -1.02 1.56 9.86
CA ALA A 64 -0.88 0.81 11.11
C ALA A 64 -0.28 1.70 12.23
N TRP A 65 0.71 2.52 11.89
CA TRP A 65 1.34 3.47 12.80
C TRP A 65 0.40 4.59 13.23
N ASN A 66 -0.29 5.22 12.27
CA ASN A 66 -1.21 6.33 12.57
C ASN A 66 -2.43 5.84 13.36
N GLY A 67 -2.96 4.65 13.05
CA GLY A 67 -4.02 4.01 13.82
C GLY A 67 -3.60 3.71 15.25
N HIS A 68 -2.38 3.19 15.47
CA HIS A 68 -1.87 2.93 16.81
C HIS A 68 -1.67 4.22 17.63
N ARG A 69 -1.18 5.31 17.01
CA ARG A 69 -1.01 6.61 17.68
C ARG A 69 -2.34 7.32 17.96
N GLN A 70 -3.32 7.20 17.06
CA GLN A 70 -4.65 7.79 17.25
C GLN A 70 -5.41 7.10 18.39
N LEU A 71 -5.25 5.78 18.56
CA LEU A 71 -5.76 5.02 19.71
C LEU A 71 -5.13 5.43 21.05
N GLN A 72 -3.84 5.83 21.05
CA GLN A 72 -3.17 6.29 22.28
C GLN A 72 -3.54 7.73 22.68
N GLN A 73 -3.93 8.58 21.72
CA GLN A 73 -4.33 9.97 21.98
C GLN A 73 -5.82 10.11 22.31
N ALA A 74 -6.68 9.20 21.83
CA ALA A 74 -8.10 9.15 22.18
C ALA A 74 -8.31 8.44 23.53
N GLY A 75 -8.07 9.14 24.63
CA GLY A 75 -8.45 8.67 25.96
C GLY A 75 -9.93 8.30 26.03
N SER A 76 -10.21 7.05 26.40
CA SER A 76 -11.41 6.50 27.08
C SER A 76 -12.84 6.96 26.71
N SER A 77 -13.14 7.63 25.59
CA SER A 77 -14.53 8.12 25.37
C SER A 77 -15.08 8.14 23.95
N ALA A 78 -14.42 7.50 22.99
CA ALA A 78 -15.09 7.15 21.73
C ALA A 78 -14.63 5.77 21.31
N ALA A 79 -15.59 4.87 21.10
CA ALA A 79 -15.40 3.55 20.54
C ALA A 79 -14.87 3.64 19.10
N VAL A 80 -13.63 4.10 18.92
CA VAL A 80 -12.84 3.74 17.76
C VAL A 80 -12.47 2.29 18.01
N GLN A 81 -13.41 1.40 17.70
CA GLN A 81 -13.18 -0.03 17.62
C GLN A 81 -11.94 -0.19 16.75
N SER A 82 -10.81 -0.49 17.37
CA SER A 82 -9.60 -0.86 16.65
C SER A 82 -10.02 -2.02 15.75
N ASN A 83 -10.17 -1.77 14.44
CA ASN A 83 -10.51 -2.82 13.47
C ASN A 83 -9.41 -3.89 13.36
N ILE A 84 -8.31 -3.72 14.10
CA ILE A 84 -7.15 -4.60 14.11
C ILE A 84 -6.95 -5.09 15.55
N ASP A 85 -7.24 -6.37 15.78
CA ASP A 85 -6.96 -7.05 17.05
C ASP A 85 -5.46 -7.42 17.10
N TRP A 86 -4.64 -6.51 17.62
CA TRP A 86 -3.18 -6.67 17.69
C TRP A 86 -2.72 -7.94 18.44
N GLY A 87 -3.48 -8.36 19.46
CA GLY A 87 -3.22 -9.61 20.18
C GLY A 87 -3.43 -10.85 19.31
N TYR A 88 -4.42 -10.83 18.42
CA TYR A 88 -4.67 -11.91 17.46
C TYR A 88 -3.63 -11.90 16.34
N LEU A 89 -3.33 -10.72 15.78
CA LEU A 89 -2.32 -10.56 14.72
C LEU A 89 -0.95 -11.09 15.15
N GLY A 90 -0.51 -10.78 16.37
CA GLY A 90 0.75 -11.29 16.92
C GLY A 90 0.76 -12.80 17.12
N LYS A 91 -0.35 -13.39 17.59
CA LYS A 91 -0.49 -14.86 17.66
C LYS A 91 -0.44 -15.50 16.28
N ALA A 92 -1.16 -14.96 15.30
CA ALA A 92 -1.20 -15.49 13.94
C ALA A 92 0.17 -15.45 13.26
N LEU A 93 0.90 -14.33 13.37
CA LEU A 93 2.28 -14.21 12.87
C LEU A 93 3.22 -15.26 13.48
N LYS A 94 3.10 -15.51 14.79
CA LYS A 94 3.92 -16.49 15.49
C LYS A 94 3.63 -17.92 15.04
N ILE A 95 2.37 -18.21 14.71
CA ILE A 95 1.94 -19.51 14.15
C ILE A 95 2.48 -19.70 12.73
N MET A 96 2.53 -18.64 11.91
CA MET A 96 3.01 -18.71 10.52
C MET A 96 4.53 -18.88 10.38
N ILE A 97 5.29 -18.47 11.40
CA ILE A 97 6.76 -18.61 11.45
C ILE A 97 7.22 -20.02 11.85
N VAL A 98 6.37 -20.77 12.57
CA VAL A 98 6.61 -22.15 13.01
C VAL A 98 6.14 -23.13 11.94
#